data_AF-A0A2D6LJ05-F1
#
_entry.id   AF-A0A2D6LJ05-F1
#
_cell.length_a   1.000
_cell.length_b   1.000
_cell.length_c   1.000
_cell.angle_alpha   90.00
_cell.angle_beta   90.00
_cell.angle_gamma   90.00
#
_symmetry.space_group_name_H-M   'P 1'
#
loop_
_entity.id
_entity.type
_entity.pdbx_description
1 polymer ?
#
loop_
_entity_poly.entity_id
_entity_poly.type
_entity_poly.pdbx_seq_one_letter_code
_entity_poly.pdbx_strand_id
1 'polypeptide(L)'
;MADGLKNLFERFKKKEEELVNEKDPIPIHTPKAPAHKESVGSLYPARIKFRGLYDLDGLYKFMANWLRQRRFKVYENLYKSKPPELQINITAEREKSGFVMEVITIYYHSYGDYDIDTVVNGKKKKMTNARMTLEISGDILAPYSDIFGRPRWAASAVELRLLNLFRNWFMKRELESVYWDTLYYEMQKFHGAIKDFMKFEAKGNMYESK
;
A
#
# COMPACT_ATOMS: atom_id res chain seq x y z
N MET A 1 -51.67 -18.54 42.77
CA MET A 1 -50.25 -18.92 42.52
C MET A 1 -50.07 -20.09 41.54
N ALA A 2 -51.14 -20.77 41.07
CA ALA A 2 -51.01 -21.92 40.14
C ALA A 2 -50.98 -21.55 38.63
N ASP A 3 -51.50 -20.39 38.21
CA ASP A 3 -51.57 -20.01 36.79
C ASP A 3 -50.25 -19.50 36.19
N GLY A 4 -49.34 -18.99 37.03
CA GLY A 4 -48.05 -18.47 36.56
C GLY A 4 -47.11 -19.57 36.04
N LEU A 5 -47.18 -20.78 36.63
CA LEU A 5 -46.33 -21.90 36.26
C LEU A 5 -46.79 -22.59 34.96
N LYS A 6 -48.10 -22.68 34.70
CA LYS A 6 -48.62 -23.23 33.43
C LYS A 6 -48.21 -22.39 32.23
N ASN A 7 -48.31 -21.06 32.34
CA ASN A 7 -47.89 -20.15 31.27
C ASN A 7 -46.37 -20.17 31.01
N LEU A 8 -45.57 -20.47 32.03
CA LEU A 8 -44.13 -20.64 31.87
C LEU A 8 -43.82 -21.94 31.09
N PHE A 9 -44.46 -23.05 31.48
CA PHE A 9 -44.28 -24.34 30.81
C PHE A 9 -44.77 -24.35 29.36
N GLU A 10 -45.89 -23.70 29.05
CA GLU A 10 -46.35 -23.58 27.66
C GLU A 10 -45.43 -22.71 26.81
N ARG A 11 -44.83 -21.64 27.40
CA ARG A 11 -43.82 -20.84 26.70
C ARG A 11 -42.54 -21.62 26.42
N PHE A 12 -42.10 -22.48 27.33
CA PHE A 12 -40.93 -23.33 27.10
C PHE A 12 -41.21 -24.39 26.03
N LYS A 13 -42.38 -25.04 26.10
CA LYS A 13 -42.77 -26.07 25.13
C LYS A 13 -42.94 -25.51 23.71
N LYS A 14 -43.56 -24.32 23.58
CA LYS A 14 -43.70 -23.63 22.29
C LYS A 14 -42.36 -23.19 21.71
N LYS A 15 -41.38 -22.86 22.57
CA LYS A 15 -40.03 -22.47 22.15
C LYS A 15 -39.19 -23.67 21.71
N GLU A 16 -39.42 -24.86 22.29
CA GLU A 16 -38.81 -26.11 21.80
C GLU A 16 -39.45 -26.58 20.48
N GLU A 17 -40.78 -26.46 20.32
CA GLU A 17 -41.48 -26.83 19.08
C GLU A 17 -41.15 -25.88 17.90
N GLU A 18 -40.80 -24.61 18.14
CA GLU A 18 -40.31 -23.69 17.11
C GLU A 18 -38.86 -23.93 16.68
N LEU A 19 -38.08 -24.74 17.41
CA LEU A 19 -36.63 -24.90 17.19
C LEU A 19 -36.23 -26.13 16.38
N VAL A 20 -37.13 -27.07 16.10
CA VAL A 20 -36.78 -28.30 15.37
C VAL A 20 -37.85 -28.63 14.34
N ASN A 21 -37.85 -27.90 13.23
CA ASN A 21 -38.49 -28.37 12.01
C ASN A 21 -37.58 -29.45 11.41
N GLU A 22 -37.94 -30.71 11.57
CA GLU A 22 -37.14 -31.90 11.22
C GLU A 22 -36.73 -31.97 9.73
N LYS A 23 -37.34 -31.13 8.89
CA LYS A 23 -37.07 -31.01 7.45
C LYS A 23 -36.08 -29.90 7.10
N ASP A 24 -35.72 -29.04 8.03
CA ASP A 24 -34.74 -28.00 7.76
C ASP A 24 -33.34 -28.60 7.80
N PRO A 25 -32.49 -28.35 6.78
CA PRO A 25 -31.15 -28.89 6.75
C PRO A 25 -30.39 -28.40 7.98
N ILE A 26 -29.72 -29.32 8.67
CA ILE A 26 -28.88 -29.01 9.84
C ILE A 26 -27.99 -27.83 9.47
N PRO A 27 -28.04 -26.70 10.21
CA PRO A 27 -27.19 -25.56 9.90
C PRO A 27 -25.74 -26.00 10.00
N ILE A 28 -25.07 -26.11 8.85
CA ILE A 28 -23.66 -26.45 8.79
C ILE A 28 -22.92 -25.23 9.33
N HIS A 29 -22.57 -25.27 10.61
CA HIS A 29 -21.65 -24.31 11.21
C HIS A 29 -20.27 -24.50 10.56
N THR A 30 -20.04 -23.79 9.46
CA THR A 30 -18.68 -23.59 8.96
C THR A 30 -18.05 -22.49 9.81
N PRO A 31 -16.99 -22.77 10.59
CA PRO A 31 -16.32 -21.73 11.33
C PRO A 31 -15.78 -20.71 10.32
N LYS A 32 -16.20 -19.45 10.47
CA LYS A 32 -15.71 -18.37 9.62
C LYS A 32 -14.20 -18.28 9.81
N ALA A 33 -13.46 -18.46 8.72
CA ALA A 33 -12.02 -18.32 8.71
C ALA A 33 -11.59 -16.95 9.28
N PRO A 34 -10.53 -16.90 10.11
CA PRO A 34 -9.98 -15.63 10.56
C PRO A 34 -9.43 -14.84 9.36
N ALA A 35 -9.55 -13.51 9.40
CA ALA A 35 -9.03 -12.65 8.34
C ALA A 35 -7.50 -12.80 8.21
N HIS A 36 -7.01 -13.14 7.02
CA HIS A 36 -5.58 -13.23 6.73
C HIS A 36 -5.03 -11.85 6.36
N LYS A 37 -3.89 -11.46 6.93
CA LYS A 37 -3.14 -10.27 6.50
C LYS A 37 -2.14 -10.67 5.42
N GLU A 38 -2.32 -10.13 4.22
CA GLU A 38 -1.43 -10.38 3.07
C GLU A 38 -0.03 -9.76 3.28
N SER A 39 0.04 -8.61 3.96
CA SER A 39 1.30 -7.96 4.29
C SER A 39 2.10 -8.76 5.32
N VAL A 40 3.36 -9.04 4.98
CA VAL A 40 4.34 -9.71 5.86
C VAL A 40 4.95 -8.72 6.86
N GLY A 41 4.89 -7.43 6.56
CA GLY A 41 5.47 -6.33 7.33
C GLY A 41 5.58 -5.07 6.47
N SER A 42 6.11 -3.99 7.06
CA SER A 42 6.39 -2.74 6.37
C SER A 42 7.79 -2.24 6.68
N LEU A 43 8.53 -1.81 5.67
CA LEU A 43 9.81 -1.13 5.87
C LEU A 43 9.59 0.25 6.47
N TYR A 44 10.55 0.67 7.28
CA TYR A 44 10.54 2.04 7.79
C TYR A 44 10.56 3.02 6.60
N PRO A 45 9.63 3.98 6.54
CA PRO A 45 9.51 4.86 5.40
C PRO A 45 10.74 5.77 5.28
N ALA A 46 11.34 5.82 4.09
CA ALA A 46 12.38 6.78 3.78
C ALA A 46 11.72 8.15 3.50
N ARG A 47 12.13 9.19 4.23
CA ARG A 47 11.54 10.53 4.12
C ARG A 47 12.53 11.52 3.53
N ILE A 48 12.07 12.29 2.56
CA ILE A 48 12.79 13.43 1.99
C ILE A 48 12.00 14.70 2.29
N LYS A 49 12.65 15.68 2.91
CA LYS A 49 12.11 17.02 3.09
C LYS A 49 12.91 17.98 2.22
N PHE A 50 12.23 18.80 1.45
CA PHE A 50 12.85 19.78 0.56
C PHE A 50 12.10 21.10 0.62
N ARG A 51 12.84 22.20 0.47
CA ARG A 51 12.29 23.56 0.40
C ARG A 51 13.06 24.32 -0.66
N GLY A 52 12.35 24.81 -1.67
CA GLY A 52 12.92 25.62 -2.74
C GLY A 52 12.23 25.41 -4.08
N LEU A 53 12.92 25.81 -5.14
CA LEU A 53 12.48 25.66 -6.52
C LEU A 53 12.85 24.28 -7.07
N TYR A 54 11.90 23.60 -7.67
CA TYR A 54 12.13 22.33 -8.37
C TYR A 54 11.11 22.14 -9.50
N ASP A 55 11.44 21.27 -10.44
CA ASP A 55 10.54 20.85 -11.50
C ASP A 55 9.66 19.69 -11.01
N LEU A 56 8.40 19.98 -10.69
CA LEU A 56 7.43 18.99 -10.22
C LEU A 56 7.11 17.93 -11.29
N ASP A 57 6.88 18.36 -12.53
CA ASP A 57 6.54 17.46 -13.64
C ASP A 57 7.72 16.55 -13.98
N GLY A 58 8.94 17.11 -14.01
CA GLY A 58 10.18 16.35 -14.16
C GLY A 58 10.38 15.34 -13.05
N LEU A 59 10.15 15.72 -11.79
CA LEU A 59 10.26 14.82 -10.65
C LEU A 59 9.25 13.67 -10.73
N TYR A 60 7.99 13.97 -11.06
CA TYR A 60 6.95 12.95 -11.22
C TYR A 60 7.32 11.97 -12.34
N LYS A 61 7.71 12.47 -13.52
CA LYS A 61 8.14 11.64 -14.66
C LYS A 61 9.36 10.79 -14.31
N PHE A 62 10.32 11.38 -13.61
CA PHE A 62 11.50 10.68 -13.14
C PHE A 62 11.14 9.50 -12.23
N MET A 63 10.28 9.72 -11.22
CA MET A 63 9.84 8.67 -10.30
C MET A 63 9.13 7.53 -11.04
N ALA A 64 8.15 7.88 -11.89
CA ALA A 64 7.39 6.89 -12.66
C ALA A 64 8.29 6.09 -13.59
N ASN A 65 9.24 6.74 -14.29
CA ASN A 65 10.16 6.06 -15.19
C ASN A 65 11.17 5.19 -14.45
N TRP A 66 11.70 5.65 -13.31
CA TRP A 66 12.64 4.87 -12.49
C TRP A 66 12.02 3.55 -12.03
N LEU A 67 10.75 3.59 -11.64
CA LEU A 67 9.97 2.41 -11.22
C LEU A 67 9.65 1.50 -12.41
N ARG A 68 9.15 2.05 -13.53
CA ARG A 68 8.84 1.27 -14.75
C ARG A 68 10.06 0.55 -15.32
N GLN A 69 11.23 1.19 -15.33
CA GLN A 69 12.50 0.58 -15.76
C GLN A 69 12.86 -0.66 -14.92
N ARG A 70 12.39 -0.72 -13.68
CA ARG A 70 12.56 -1.86 -12.76
C ARG A 70 11.38 -2.82 -12.76
N ARG A 71 10.53 -2.72 -13.78
CA ARG A 71 9.36 -3.57 -14.03
C ARG A 71 8.25 -3.45 -12.97
N PHE A 72 8.19 -2.33 -12.27
CA PHE A 72 7.02 -2.02 -11.45
C PHE A 72 5.88 -1.52 -12.34
N LYS A 73 4.67 -2.02 -12.09
CA LYS A 73 3.42 -1.46 -12.57
C LYS A 73 3.09 -0.27 -11.67
N VAL A 74 2.94 0.92 -12.25
CA VAL A 74 2.77 2.17 -11.49
C VAL A 74 1.32 2.63 -11.59
N TYR A 75 0.73 2.91 -10.43
CA TYR A 75 -0.64 3.34 -10.24
C TYR A 75 -0.65 4.65 -9.48
N GLU A 76 -1.41 5.62 -9.95
CA GLU A 76 -1.68 6.86 -9.22
C GLU A 76 -3.01 6.71 -8.49
N ASN A 77 -2.94 6.56 -7.17
CA ASN A 77 -4.12 6.26 -6.36
C ASN A 77 -4.88 7.51 -5.93
N LEU A 78 -4.14 8.60 -5.69
CA LEU A 78 -4.71 9.85 -5.20
C LEU A 78 -3.99 11.01 -5.86
N TYR A 79 -4.78 11.87 -6.48
CA TYR A 79 -4.37 13.21 -6.87
C TYR A 79 -5.31 14.21 -6.22
N LYS A 80 -4.78 15.03 -5.30
CA LYS A 80 -5.57 16.04 -4.60
C LYS A 80 -4.81 17.35 -4.62
N SER A 81 -5.32 18.27 -5.44
CA SER A 81 -4.84 19.65 -5.51
C SER A 81 -5.86 20.56 -4.81
N LYS A 82 -5.41 21.22 -3.75
CA LYS A 82 -6.18 22.21 -2.99
C LYS A 82 -5.25 23.36 -2.65
N PRO A 83 -5.14 24.40 -3.50
CA PRO A 83 -4.21 25.50 -3.27
C PRO A 83 -4.33 26.02 -1.82
N PRO A 84 -3.24 26.11 -1.04
CA PRO A 84 -1.82 26.00 -1.42
C PRO A 84 -1.18 24.62 -1.17
N GLU A 85 -1.95 23.54 -1.22
CA GLU A 85 -1.53 22.17 -0.95
C GLU A 85 -1.69 21.26 -2.16
N LEU A 86 -0.72 20.36 -2.35
CA LEU A 86 -0.79 19.28 -3.33
C LEU A 86 -0.38 17.96 -2.69
N GLN A 87 -1.23 16.96 -2.84
CA GLN A 87 -1.00 15.60 -2.36
C GLN A 87 -1.11 14.63 -3.53
N ILE A 88 -0.08 13.79 -3.67
CA ILE A 88 -0.03 12.75 -4.69
C ILE A 88 0.34 11.45 -3.99
N ASN A 89 -0.43 10.39 -4.24
CA ASN A 89 -0.11 9.04 -3.79
C ASN A 89 0.09 8.13 -5.00
N ILE A 90 1.28 7.55 -5.09
CA ILE A 90 1.67 6.63 -6.16
C ILE A 90 1.97 5.28 -5.53
N THR A 91 1.33 4.22 -6.00
CA THR A 91 1.68 2.84 -5.66
C THR A 91 2.32 2.17 -6.86
N ALA A 92 3.38 1.42 -6.60
CA ALA A 92 4.12 0.70 -7.61
C ALA A 92 4.25 -0.76 -7.19
N GLU A 93 3.79 -1.68 -8.03
CA GLU A 93 3.71 -3.10 -7.71
C GLU A 93 4.59 -3.92 -8.64
N ARG A 94 5.28 -4.91 -8.09
CA ARG A 94 6.11 -5.84 -8.86
C ARG A 94 5.93 -7.27 -8.36
N GLU A 95 5.48 -8.12 -9.26
CA GLU A 95 5.38 -9.56 -9.03
C GLU A 95 6.78 -10.18 -9.10
N LYS A 96 7.25 -10.76 -7.99
CA LYS A 96 8.54 -11.48 -7.94
C LYS A 96 8.37 -12.96 -8.22
N SER A 97 7.30 -13.54 -7.69
CA SER A 97 6.89 -14.91 -7.91
C SER A 97 5.36 -15.00 -7.88
N GLY A 98 4.79 -16.18 -8.14
CA GLY A 98 3.35 -16.39 -7.99
C GLY A 98 2.83 -16.28 -6.55
N PHE A 99 3.72 -16.09 -5.57
CA PHE A 99 3.39 -15.96 -4.15
C PHE A 99 3.78 -14.60 -3.56
N VAL A 100 4.85 -13.99 -4.07
CA VAL A 100 5.47 -12.78 -3.50
C VAL A 100 5.27 -11.61 -4.46
N MET A 101 4.69 -10.53 -3.93
CA MET A 101 4.60 -9.23 -4.59
C MET A 101 5.26 -8.16 -3.73
N GLU A 102 6.06 -7.32 -4.36
CA GLU A 102 6.63 -6.14 -3.75
C GLU A 102 5.78 -4.92 -4.09
N VAL A 103 5.54 -4.08 -3.09
CA VAL A 103 4.75 -2.86 -3.23
C VAL A 103 5.57 -1.70 -2.69
N ILE A 104 5.75 -0.67 -3.51
CA ILE A 104 6.35 0.60 -3.10
C ILE A 104 5.25 1.64 -3.12
N THR A 105 5.05 2.34 -2.01
CA THR A 105 4.11 3.46 -1.92
C THR A 105 4.86 4.76 -1.72
N ILE A 106 4.55 5.75 -2.55
CA ILE A 106 5.14 7.09 -2.51
C ILE A 106 4.04 8.06 -2.14
N TYR A 107 4.18 8.65 -0.96
CA TYR A 107 3.34 9.75 -0.53
C TYR A 107 4.10 11.07 -0.74
N TYR A 108 3.61 11.86 -1.68
CA TYR A 108 4.10 13.20 -1.94
C TYR A 108 3.13 14.22 -1.36
N HIS A 109 3.69 15.20 -0.67
CA HIS A 109 2.93 16.30 -0.10
C HIS A 109 3.71 17.60 -0.22
N SER A 110 3.14 18.62 -0.85
CA SER A 110 3.71 19.96 -0.89
C SER A 110 2.76 21.02 -0.37
N TYR A 111 3.36 22.06 0.20
CA TYR A 111 2.71 23.25 0.75
C TYR A 111 3.31 24.51 0.15
N GLY A 112 2.45 25.50 -0.07
CA GLY A 112 2.83 26.82 -0.59
C GLY A 112 3.30 26.74 -2.03
N ASP A 113 2.67 25.90 -2.85
CA ASP A 113 3.02 25.72 -4.25
C ASP A 113 2.60 26.94 -5.08
N TYR A 114 3.59 27.60 -5.68
CA TYR A 114 3.36 28.56 -6.73
C TYR A 114 4.37 28.34 -7.86
N ASP A 115 3.86 28.51 -9.07
CA ASP A 115 4.62 28.27 -10.27
C ASP A 115 5.34 29.55 -10.72
N ILE A 116 6.59 29.40 -11.12
CA ILE A 116 7.46 30.46 -11.62
C ILE A 116 8.00 30.00 -12.97
N ASP A 117 7.81 30.81 -14.01
CA ASP A 117 8.46 30.58 -15.29
C ASP A 117 9.92 31.06 -15.21
N THR A 118 10.85 30.12 -15.33
CA THR A 118 12.29 30.40 -15.31
C THR A 118 12.92 30.03 -16.65
N VAL A 119 13.98 30.75 -17.05
CA VAL A 119 14.74 30.40 -18.26
C VAL A 119 15.96 29.60 -17.82
N VAL A 120 15.89 28.28 -17.96
CA VAL A 120 17.01 27.38 -17.66
C VAL A 120 17.63 26.98 -18.99
N ASN A 121 18.92 27.29 -19.19
CA ASN A 121 19.66 26.98 -20.43
C ASN A 121 18.99 27.52 -21.70
N GLY A 122 18.45 28.75 -21.65
CA GLY A 122 17.80 29.41 -22.80
C GLY A 122 16.40 28.87 -23.15
N LYS A 123 15.88 27.88 -22.42
CA LYS A 123 14.51 27.38 -22.56
C LYS A 123 13.66 27.81 -21.38
N LYS A 124 12.46 28.32 -21.66
CA LYS A 124 11.46 28.59 -20.62
C LYS A 124 10.98 27.26 -20.04
N LYS A 125 11.13 27.10 -18.72
CA LYS A 125 10.72 25.94 -17.95
C LYS A 125 9.90 26.40 -16.74
N LYS A 126 8.76 25.76 -16.53
CA LYS A 126 7.89 26.01 -15.40
C LYS A 126 8.49 25.33 -14.17
N MET A 127 8.85 26.10 -13.15
CA MET A 127 9.40 25.61 -11.89
C MET A 127 8.41 25.89 -10.77
N THR A 128 8.33 25.01 -9.80
CA THR A 128 7.44 25.17 -8.64
C THR A 128 8.29 25.52 -7.43
N ASN A 129 7.96 26.61 -6.73
CA ASN A 129 8.52 26.89 -5.41
C ASN A 129 7.59 26.28 -4.37
N ALA A 130 8.08 25.31 -3.59
CA ALA A 130 7.27 24.74 -2.51
C ALA A 130 8.13 24.20 -1.38
N ARG A 131 7.45 23.90 -0.27
CA ARG A 131 7.96 23.02 0.78
C ARG A 131 7.34 21.66 0.56
N MET A 132 8.14 20.66 0.24
CA MET A 132 7.65 19.31 0.00
C MET A 132 8.21 18.28 0.97
N THR A 133 7.39 17.28 1.25
CA THR A 133 7.75 16.04 1.94
C THR A 133 7.38 14.89 1.04
N LEU A 134 8.33 13.98 0.85
CA LEU A 134 8.16 12.76 0.08
C LEU A 134 8.47 11.58 1.00
N GLU A 135 7.51 10.70 1.21
CA GLU A 135 7.65 9.48 1.99
C GLU A 135 7.59 8.28 1.06
N ILE A 136 8.58 7.39 1.17
CA ILE A 136 8.69 6.17 0.37
C ILE A 136 8.60 5.00 1.34
N SER A 137 7.52 4.24 1.28
CA SER A 137 7.35 2.99 2.03
C SER A 137 7.42 1.78 1.11
N GLY A 138 7.77 0.63 1.67
CA GLY A 138 7.86 -0.63 0.96
C GLY A 138 7.21 -1.73 1.78
N ASP A 139 6.37 -2.52 1.12
CA ASP A 139 5.67 -3.65 1.69
C ASP A 139 5.90 -4.89 0.83
N ILE A 140 5.82 -6.06 1.46
CA ILE A 140 5.81 -7.36 0.78
C ILE A 140 4.48 -8.03 1.08
N LEU A 141 3.77 -8.41 0.02
CA LEU A 141 2.53 -9.17 0.06
C LEU A 141 2.81 -10.64 -0.24
N ALA A 142 2.44 -11.53 0.68
CA ALA A 142 2.63 -12.98 0.54
C ALA A 142 1.60 -13.79 1.39
N PRO A 143 0.57 -14.40 0.78
CA PRO A 143 0.23 -14.36 -0.65
C PRO A 143 -0.41 -13.03 -1.03
N TYR A 144 -0.29 -12.64 -2.30
CA TYR A 144 -1.12 -11.59 -2.88
C TYR A 144 -2.33 -12.19 -3.61
N SER A 145 -3.38 -11.40 -3.78
CA SER A 145 -4.62 -11.81 -4.44
C SER A 145 -4.41 -12.18 -5.92
N ASP A 146 -5.18 -13.15 -6.41
CA ASP A 146 -5.14 -13.55 -7.83
C ASP A 146 -5.69 -12.46 -8.76
N ILE A 147 -5.52 -12.62 -10.07
CA ILE A 147 -6.03 -11.73 -11.13
C ILE A 147 -7.55 -11.50 -10.99
N PHE A 148 -8.28 -12.46 -10.41
CA PHE A 148 -9.72 -12.37 -10.15
C PHE A 148 -10.08 -11.77 -8.78
N GLY A 149 -9.12 -11.19 -8.04
CA GLY A 149 -9.32 -10.65 -6.69
C GLY A 149 -9.67 -11.72 -5.64
N ARG A 150 -9.42 -13.00 -5.96
CA ARG A 150 -9.65 -14.11 -5.05
C ARG A 150 -8.39 -14.32 -4.20
N PRO A 151 -8.52 -14.45 -2.87
CA PRO A 151 -7.36 -14.72 -2.04
C PRO A 151 -6.84 -16.11 -2.39
N ARG A 152 -5.61 -16.18 -2.88
CA ARG A 152 -4.93 -17.45 -3.14
C ARG A 152 -4.78 -18.15 -1.79
N TRP A 153 -5.32 -19.36 -1.66
CA TRP A 153 -5.08 -20.28 -0.54
C TRP A 153 -5.75 -19.85 0.79
N ALA A 154 -6.91 -19.19 0.72
CA ALA A 154 -7.65 -18.73 1.89
C ALA A 154 -9.14 -19.12 1.88
N ALA A 155 -9.57 -20.05 1.01
CA ALA A 155 -10.98 -20.41 0.89
C ALA A 155 -11.45 -21.30 2.05
N SER A 156 -10.57 -22.16 2.56
CA SER A 156 -10.85 -23.07 3.67
C SER A 156 -9.97 -22.85 4.89
N ALA A 157 -10.45 -23.25 6.07
CA ALA A 157 -9.68 -23.17 7.32
C ALA A 157 -8.41 -24.03 7.28
N VAL A 158 -8.43 -25.13 6.53
CA VAL A 158 -7.26 -26.01 6.33
C VAL A 158 -6.23 -25.33 5.44
N GLU A 159 -6.66 -24.74 4.31
CA GLU A 159 -5.79 -23.94 3.45
C GLU A 159 -5.11 -22.81 4.22
N LEU A 160 -5.84 -22.07 5.05
CA LEU A 160 -5.26 -21.00 5.87
C LEU A 160 -4.21 -21.50 6.86
N ARG A 161 -4.43 -22.67 7.48
CA ARG A 161 -3.43 -23.27 8.38
C ARG A 161 -2.19 -23.69 7.60
N LEU A 162 -2.37 -24.30 6.43
CA LEU A 162 -1.27 -24.71 5.57
C LEU A 162 -0.49 -23.51 5.03
N LEU A 163 -1.20 -22.45 4.63
CA LEU A 163 -0.63 -21.18 4.21
C LEU A 163 0.19 -20.55 5.33
N ASN A 164 -0.35 -20.50 6.55
CA ASN A 164 0.37 -19.96 7.70
C ASN A 164 1.63 -20.78 8.02
N LEU A 165 1.57 -22.11 7.93
CA LEU A 165 2.74 -22.98 8.09
C LEU A 165 3.78 -22.71 6.99
N PHE A 166 3.34 -22.66 5.73
CA PHE A 166 4.19 -22.38 4.58
C PHE A 166 4.88 -21.02 4.71
N ARG A 167 4.11 -19.97 5.01
CA ARG A 167 4.60 -18.61 5.16
C ARG A 167 5.58 -18.49 6.32
N ASN A 168 5.21 -18.97 7.51
CA ASN A 168 5.96 -18.72 8.73
C ASN A 168 7.15 -19.66 8.93
N TRP A 169 7.16 -20.82 8.27
CA TRP A 169 8.24 -21.80 8.44
C TRP A 169 9.14 -21.91 7.20
N PHE A 170 8.56 -22.17 6.03
CA PHE A 170 9.34 -22.35 4.80
C PHE A 170 9.77 -21.01 4.20
N MET A 171 8.82 -20.10 3.98
CA MET A 171 9.08 -18.84 3.29
C MET A 171 9.66 -17.75 4.19
N LYS A 172 9.53 -17.86 5.51
CA LYS A 172 9.94 -16.80 6.45
C LYS A 172 11.37 -16.34 6.20
N ARG A 173 12.30 -17.28 6.07
CA ARG A 173 13.72 -16.96 5.82
C ARG A 173 13.90 -16.25 4.49
N GLU A 174 13.24 -16.69 3.42
CA GLU A 174 13.38 -16.08 2.10
C GLU A 174 12.73 -14.68 2.03
N LEU A 175 11.55 -14.53 2.64
CA LEU A 175 10.86 -13.25 2.81
C LEU A 175 11.75 -12.25 3.55
N GLU A 176 12.26 -12.62 4.73
CA GLU A 176 13.08 -11.77 5.60
C GLU A 176 14.47 -11.48 5.04
N SER A 177 15.16 -12.46 4.44
CA SER A 177 16.55 -12.27 4.01
C SER A 177 16.71 -11.86 2.55
N VAL A 178 15.89 -12.37 1.64
CA VAL A 178 16.09 -12.14 0.20
C VAL A 178 15.21 -11.00 -0.27
N TYR A 179 13.89 -11.11 -0.07
CA TYR A 179 12.96 -10.14 -0.62
C TYR A 179 13.00 -8.81 0.15
N TRP A 180 12.99 -8.85 1.48
CA TRP A 180 13.06 -7.64 2.30
C TRP A 180 14.35 -6.85 2.07
N ASP A 181 15.52 -7.50 2.08
CA ASP A 181 16.79 -6.82 1.83
C ASP A 181 16.84 -6.24 0.41
N THR A 182 16.42 -7.01 -0.60
CA THR A 182 16.40 -6.54 -1.99
C THR A 182 15.53 -5.30 -2.15
N LEU A 183 14.30 -5.33 -1.61
CA LEU A 183 13.37 -4.21 -1.65
C LEU A 183 13.92 -3.00 -0.90
N TYR A 184 14.51 -3.21 0.28
CA TYR A 184 15.13 -2.15 1.07
C TYR A 184 16.25 -1.44 0.29
N TYR A 185 17.19 -2.19 -0.28
CA TYR A 185 18.29 -1.60 -1.06
C TYR A 185 17.79 -0.89 -2.32
N GLU A 186 16.77 -1.41 -2.98
CA GLU A 186 16.14 -0.73 -4.11
C GLU A 186 15.49 0.59 -3.69
N MET A 187 14.76 0.61 -2.57
CA MET A 187 14.18 1.84 -2.02
C MET A 187 15.27 2.86 -1.66
N GLN A 188 16.39 2.44 -1.07
CA GLN A 188 17.50 3.35 -0.77
C GLN A 188 18.13 3.92 -2.04
N LYS A 189 18.30 3.09 -3.08
CA LYS A 189 18.76 3.55 -4.40
C LYS A 189 17.78 4.54 -5.02
N PHE A 190 16.48 4.29 -4.89
CA PHE A 190 15.44 5.19 -5.39
C PHE A 190 15.48 6.54 -4.68
N HIS A 191 15.52 6.50 -3.35
CA HIS A 191 15.64 7.67 -2.49
C HIS A 191 16.89 8.49 -2.80
N GLY A 192 18.04 7.84 -3.02
CA GLY A 192 19.27 8.50 -3.47
C GLY A 192 19.10 9.17 -4.83
N ALA A 193 18.52 8.45 -5.80
CA ALA A 193 18.30 8.96 -7.15
C ALA A 193 17.35 10.18 -7.19
N ILE A 194 16.32 10.20 -6.34
CA ILE A 194 15.44 11.38 -6.16
C ILE A 194 16.24 12.57 -5.61
N LYS A 195 17.07 12.36 -4.58
CA LYS A 195 17.92 13.41 -4.01
C LYS A 195 18.91 13.98 -5.02
N ASP A 196 19.50 13.13 -5.84
CA ASP A 196 20.42 13.55 -6.88
C ASP A 196 19.69 14.36 -7.94
N PHE A 197 18.52 13.90 -8.42
CA PHE A 197 17.66 14.64 -9.35
C PHE A 197 17.36 16.05 -8.84
N MET A 198 16.93 16.18 -7.57
CA MET A 198 16.66 17.49 -6.97
C MET A 198 17.90 18.39 -6.84
N LYS A 199 19.08 17.82 -6.52
CA LYS A 199 20.32 18.59 -6.43
C LYS A 199 20.78 19.12 -7.78
N PHE A 200 20.61 18.33 -8.85
CA PHE A 200 20.93 18.78 -10.20
C PHE A 200 20.07 19.97 -10.61
N GLU A 201 18.76 19.94 -10.32
CA GLU A 201 17.87 21.07 -10.59
C GLU A 201 18.18 22.28 -9.67
N ALA A 202 18.50 22.06 -8.39
CA ALA A 202 18.82 23.15 -7.46
C ALA A 202 20.12 23.89 -7.81
N LYS A 203 21.16 23.18 -8.28
CA LYS A 203 22.43 23.79 -8.71
C LYS A 203 22.27 24.70 -9.94
N GLY A 204 21.31 24.40 -10.82
CA GLY A 204 20.98 25.26 -11.97
C GLY A 204 20.41 26.62 -11.57
N ASN A 205 19.83 26.72 -10.37
CA ASN A 205 19.11 27.91 -9.89
C ASN A 205 19.89 28.76 -8.87
N MET A 206 21.17 28.46 -8.63
CA MET A 206 22.05 29.23 -7.74
C MET A 206 22.72 30.45 -8.40
N TYR A 207 22.25 30.90 -9.57
CA TYR A 207 22.79 32.07 -10.25
C TYR A 207 21.99 33.36 -10.00
N GLU A 208 22.68 34.27 -9.31
CA GLU A 208 22.59 35.74 -9.31
C GLU A 208 21.30 36.40 -8.77
N SER A 209 21.20 36.49 -7.43
CA SER A 209 20.78 37.77 -6.84
C SER A 209 22.02 38.67 -6.72
N LYS A 210 22.18 39.61 -7.65
CA LYS A 210 22.94 40.83 -7.36
C LYS A 210 22.06 41.81 -6.60
#